data_AF-A0A2G3JBA5-F1
#
_entry.id   AF-A0A2G3JBA5-F1
#
_cell.length_a   1.000
_cell.length_b   1.000
_cell.length_c   1.000
_cell.angle_alpha   90.00
_cell.angle_beta   90.00
_cell.angle_gamma   90.00
#
_symmetry.space_group_name_H-M   'P 1'
#
loop_
_entity.id
_entity.type
_entity.pdbx_description
1 polymer ?
#
loop_
_entity_poly.entity_id
_entity_poly.type
_entity_poly.pdbx_seq_one_letter_code
_entity_poly.pdbx_strand_id
1 'polypeptide(L)' 'MQKITYSDDFKHQALSKVYQRQGRTIASVAQGLNLPQSTLKGWMAAAKKSQMVLL' A
#
# COMPACT_ATOMS: atom_id res chain seq x y z
N MET A 1 5.86 16.07 -15.32
CA MET A 1 5.83 14.89 -14.43
C MET A 1 4.58 14.08 -14.76
N GLN A 2 4.72 12.89 -15.36
CA GLN A 2 3.56 12.01 -15.55
C GLN A 2 3.12 11.49 -14.18
N LYS A 3 1.84 11.64 -13.85
CA LYS A 3 1.27 11.04 -12.64
C LYS A 3 1.06 9.56 -12.93
N ILE A 4 1.84 8.71 -12.27
CA ILE A 4 1.60 7.27 -12.32
C ILE A 4 0.32 7.01 -11.52
N THR A 5 -0.74 6.63 -12.23
CA THR A 5 -2.01 6.26 -11.63
C THR A 5 -2.08 4.74 -11.58
N TYR A 6 -2.14 4.20 -10.37
CA TYR A 6 -2.36 2.77 -10.14
C TYR A 6 -3.86 2.49 -10.07
N SER A 7 -4.29 1.36 -10.64
CA SER A 7 -5.67 0.90 -10.53
C SER A 7 -6.03 0.59 -9.07
N ASP A 8 -7.29 0.76 -8.70
CA ASP A 8 -7.73 0.51 -7.32
C ASP A 8 -7.59 -0.95 -6.94
N ASP A 9 -7.85 -1.87 -7.87
CA ASP A 9 -7.64 -3.31 -7.65
C ASP A 9 -6.18 -3.62 -7.29
N PHE A 10 -5.22 -3.02 -8.00
CA PHE A 10 -3.81 -3.18 -7.69
C PHE A 10 -3.45 -2.59 -6.32
N LYS A 11 -4.00 -1.43 -5.95
CA LYS A 11 -3.79 -0.85 -4.61
C LYS A 11 -4.32 -1.79 -3.52
N HIS A 12 -5.50 -2.39 -3.72
CA HIS A 12 -6.10 -3.32 -2.78
C HIS A 12 -5.24 -4.58 -2.60
N GLN A 13 -4.78 -5.17 -3.70
CA GLN A 13 -3.89 -6.33 -3.65
C GLN A 13 -2.56 -6.00 -2.95
N ALA A 14 -1.97 -4.84 -3.26
CA ALA A 14 -0.74 -4.38 -2.63
C ALA A 14 -0.91 -4.21 -1.11
N LEU A 15 -2.00 -3.56 -0.67
CA LEU A 15 -2.31 -3.38 0.74
C LEU A 15 -2.55 -4.72 1.45
N SER A 16 -3.29 -5.65 0.83
CA SER A 16 -3.50 -7.00 1.37
C SER A 16 -2.18 -7.73 1.65
N LYS A 17 -1.25 -7.69 0.70
CA LYS A 17 0.10 -8.28 0.86
C LYS A 17 0.90 -7.62 1.99
N VAL A 18 0.75 -6.32 2.20
CA VAL A 18 1.43 -5.60 3.30
C VAL A 18 0.84 -5.94 4.66
N TYR A 19 -0.48 -6.08 4.77
CA TYR A 19 -1.12 -6.48 6.03
C TYR A 19 -0.82 -7.95 6.37
N GLN A 20 -0.66 -8.80 5.35
CA GLN A 20 -0.30 -10.21 5.50
C GLN A 20 1.23 -10.47 5.49
N ARG A 21 2.06 -9.44 5.67
CA ARG A 21 3.52 -9.55 5.47
C ARG A 21 4.26 -10.47 6.44
N GLN A 22 3.59 -11.01 7.49
CA GLN A 22 4.08 -12.06 8.40
C GLN A 22 5.58 -11.94 8.77
N GLY A 23 6.02 -10.75 9.19
CA GLY A 23 7.41 -10.48 9.60
C GLY A 23 8.31 -9.83 8.55
N ARG A 24 7.91 -9.76 7.28
CA ARG A 24 8.63 -8.98 6.25
C ARG A 24 8.47 -7.48 6.49
N THR A 25 9.45 -6.70 6.03
CA THR A 25 9.36 -5.23 6.09
C THR A 25 8.48 -4.69 4.97
N ILE A 26 7.90 -3.49 5.16
CA ILE A 26 7.15 -2.79 4.12
C ILE A 26 8.03 -2.54 2.88
N ALA A 27 9.33 -2.28 3.10
CA ALA A 27 10.31 -2.10 2.02
C ALA A 27 10.46 -3.37 1.16
N SER A 28 10.56 -4.54 1.80
CA SER A 28 10.65 -5.83 1.09
C SER A 28 9.39 -6.11 0.26
N VAL A 29 8.20 -5.82 0.79
CA VAL A 29 6.94 -5.95 0.03
C VAL A 29 6.89 -4.97 -1.13
N ALA A 30 7.29 -3.71 -0.92
CA ALA A 30 7.33 -2.69 -1.96
C ALA A 30 8.29 -3.07 -3.10
N GLN A 31 9.46 -3.60 -2.78
CA GLN A 31 10.43 -4.10 -3.74
C GLN A 31 9.83 -5.25 -4.58
N GLY A 32 9.15 -6.22 -3.95
CA GLY A 32 8.49 -7.32 -4.65
C GLY A 32 7.31 -6.90 -5.54
N LEU A 33 6.76 -5.71 -5.32
CA LEU A 33 5.70 -5.10 -6.13
C LEU A 33 6.22 -4.09 -7.15
N ASN A 34 7.55 -3.87 -7.20
CA ASN A 34 8.19 -2.81 -7.98
C ASN A 34 7.57 -1.42 -7.71
N LEU A 35 7.36 -1.12 -6.42
CA LEU A 35 6.79 0.13 -5.94
C LEU A 35 7.78 0.90 -5.07
N PRO A 36 7.74 2.24 -5.12
CA PRO A 36 8.35 3.04 -4.09
C PRO A 36 7.74 2.74 -2.73
N GLN A 37 8.57 2.56 -1.70
CA GLN A 37 8.10 2.33 -0.33
C GLN A 37 7.21 3.48 0.17
N SER A 38 7.48 4.71 -0.26
CA SER A 38 6.69 5.90 0.08
C SER A 38 5.26 5.82 -0.44
N THR A 39 5.06 5.34 -1.68
CA THR A 39 3.74 5.10 -2.28
C THR A 39 2.92 4.15 -1.42
N LEU A 40 3.53 3.02 -1.06
CA LEU A 40 2.87 1.98 -0.28
C LEU A 40 2.51 2.46 1.13
N LYS A 41 3.40 3.23 1.78
CA LYS A 41 3.11 3.89 3.07
C LYS A 41 1.96 4.90 2.94
N GLY A 42 1.91 5.67 1.85
CA GLY A 42 0.82 6.62 1.58
C GLY A 42 -0.54 5.93 1.49
N TRP A 43 -0.62 4.81 0.78
CA TRP A 43 -1.86 4.03 0.69
C TRP A 43 -2.28 3.42 2.03
N MET A 44 -1.33 2.93 2.83
CA MET A 44 -1.62 2.42 4.17
C MET A 44 -2.20 3.51 5.08
N ALA A 45 -1.64 4.72 5.03
CA ALA A 45 -2.13 5.84 5.81
C ALA A 45 -3.54 6.27 5.38
N ALA A 46 -3.79 6.32 4.08
CA ALA A 46 -5.11 6.60 3.52
C ALA A 46 -6.14 5.52 3.94
N ALA A 47 -5.79 4.24 3.83
CA ALA A 47 -6.64 3.13 4.25
C ALA A 47 -6.96 3.16 5.75
N LYS A 48 -5.96 3.47 6.60
CA LYS A 48 -6.18 3.66 8.04
C LYS A 48 -7.16 4.80 8.32
N LYS A 49 -7.03 5.93 7.62
CA LYS A 49 -7.94 7.07 7.77
C LYS A 49 -9.37 6.69 7.39
N SER A 50 -9.57 5.96 6.30
CA SER A 50 -10.89 5.45 5.91
C SER A 50 -11.49 4.49 6.94
N GLN A 51 -10.67 3.66 7.58
CA GLN A 51 -11.12 2.74 8.64
C GLN A 51 -11.51 3.47 9.94
N MET A 52 -10.88 4.61 10.25
CA MET A 52 -11.18 5.41 11.44
C MET A 52 -12.42 6.31 11.33
N VAL A 53 -12.96 6.53 10.12
CA VAL A 53 -14.17 7.33 9.89
C VAL A 53 -15.47 6.51 10.13
N LEU A 54 -15.33 5.22 10.41
CA LEU A 54 -16.43 4.28 10.69
C LEU A 54 -16.63 3.98 12.19
N LEU A 55 -16.05 4.77 13.09
CA LEU A 55 -16.21 4.70 14.55
C LEU A 55 -16.79 6.02 15.07
#